data_AF-A0A1G8PY46-F1
#
_entry.id   AF-A0A1G8PY46-F1
#
_cell.length_a   1.000
_cell.length_b   1.000
_cell.length_c   1.000
_cell.angle_alpha   90.00
_cell.angle_beta   90.00
_cell.angle_gamma   90.00
#
_symmetry.space_group_name_H-M   'P 1'
#
loop_
_entity.id
_entity.type
_entity.pdbx_description
1 polymer ?
#
loop_
_entity_poly.entity_id
_entity_poly.type
_entity_poly.pdbx_seq_one_letter_code
_entity_poly.pdbx_strand_id
1 'polypeptide(L)'
;MHEIAKYVDLLSRDKALPKSKIRAIVASTTWHELLVPFSYYASTVDFPLEGYSLDMDTDGITVLDAHRIEALSAPDERTLTWHQRWIPLTPDKDVAHVWNEIREELSKLGIFDFVGLHLEGERSKQAIVLCLGTIQDTDRRAEFVHLLVSQGLFDEDDLKEEATEQLALMALSNAATGISFNICYPEKINSMVFLHRWILGRWFREGIFNDQAGLFQDQELLDMVQGWSGLGQSTYSGRARPQNSSQWDKFEQGIRLALAPNLPAQLIVDGWLEEHGDNTGKYDVVAQIYNPSDMLNSLVHGLDNDNFDRLVPKFQLAFDGSS
;
A
#
# COMPACT_ATOMS: atom_id res chain seq x y z
N MET A 1 9.85 20.14 -19.28
CA MET A 1 10.71 19.25 -18.46
C MET A 1 11.53 18.27 -19.29
N HIS A 2 10.95 17.52 -20.24
CA HIS A 2 11.69 16.56 -21.08
C HIS A 2 12.93 17.13 -21.80
N GLU A 3 12.87 18.37 -22.26
CA GLU A 3 14.01 19.03 -22.89
C GLU A 3 15.21 19.20 -21.92
N ILE A 4 14.98 19.36 -20.62
CA ILE A 4 16.07 19.52 -19.64
C ILE A 4 16.90 18.23 -19.56
N ALA A 5 16.25 17.07 -19.46
CA ALA A 5 16.97 15.78 -19.48
C ALA A 5 17.79 15.62 -20.76
N LYS A 6 17.21 15.98 -21.91
CA LYS A 6 17.91 15.93 -23.19
C LYS A 6 19.15 16.82 -23.21
N TYR A 7 19.08 18.04 -22.66
CA TYR A 7 20.26 18.91 -22.58
C TYR A 7 21.31 18.41 -21.60
N VAL A 8 20.91 17.87 -20.45
CA VAL A 8 21.83 17.25 -19.48
C VAL A 8 22.53 16.04 -20.12
N ASP A 9 21.80 15.19 -20.83
CA ASP A 9 22.34 14.04 -21.56
C ASP A 9 23.30 14.46 -22.66
N LEU A 10 22.94 15.48 -23.46
CA LEU A 10 23.82 16.02 -24.50
C LEU A 10 25.10 16.59 -23.91
N LEU A 11 25.01 17.37 -22.83
CA LEU A 11 26.17 17.96 -22.17
C LEU A 11 27.07 16.89 -21.53
N SER A 12 26.47 15.89 -20.89
CA SER A 12 27.17 14.73 -20.32
C SER A 12 27.95 13.99 -21.39
N ARG A 13 27.35 13.72 -22.55
CA ARG A 13 28.00 13.03 -23.69
C ARG A 13 29.09 13.87 -24.34
N ASP A 14 28.84 15.14 -24.61
CA ASP A 14 29.79 16.04 -25.28
C ASP A 14 31.02 16.33 -24.41
N LYS A 15 30.83 16.48 -23.09
CA LYS A 15 31.91 16.83 -22.15
C LYS A 15 32.47 15.64 -21.38
N ALA A 16 31.97 14.42 -21.63
CA ALA A 16 32.29 13.22 -20.86
C ALA A 16 32.15 13.43 -19.34
N LEU A 17 31.15 14.21 -18.92
CA LEU A 17 30.88 14.52 -17.52
C LEU A 17 29.81 13.57 -16.97
N PRO A 18 29.99 13.03 -15.75
CA PRO A 18 28.91 12.33 -15.05
C PRO A 18 27.71 13.28 -14.83
N LYS A 19 26.48 12.78 -15.01
CA LYS A 19 25.26 13.58 -14.81
C LYS A 19 25.13 14.15 -13.41
N SER A 20 25.63 13.44 -12.40
CA SER A 20 25.69 13.90 -11.00
C SER A 20 26.53 15.17 -10.80
N LYS A 21 27.38 15.55 -11.78
CA LYS A 21 28.16 16.79 -11.77
C LYS A 21 27.48 17.93 -12.54
N ILE A 22 26.33 17.69 -13.14
CA ILE A 22 25.55 18.67 -13.89
C ILE A 22 24.35 19.07 -13.05
N ARG A 23 24.27 20.34 -12.66
CA ARG A 23 23.11 20.89 -11.95
C ARG A 23 22.17 21.55 -12.96
N ALA A 24 20.93 21.06 -13.00
CA ALA A 24 19.86 21.68 -13.78
C ALA A 24 19.04 22.59 -12.87
N ILE A 25 18.76 23.80 -13.35
CA ILE A 25 17.93 24.79 -12.63
C ILE A 25 16.78 25.19 -13.54
N VAL A 26 15.55 25.07 -13.03
CA VAL A 26 14.33 25.58 -13.68
C VAL A 26 13.95 26.86 -12.96
N ALA A 27 13.94 27.96 -13.68
CA ALA A 27 13.48 29.24 -13.16
C ALA A 27 12.24 29.70 -13.95
N SER A 28 11.18 30.08 -13.24
CA SER A 28 9.94 30.55 -13.85
C SER A 28 9.29 31.60 -12.96
N THR A 29 8.57 32.55 -13.55
CA THR A 29 7.71 33.49 -12.83
C THR A 29 6.36 32.89 -12.48
N THR A 30 5.99 31.78 -13.13
CA THR A 30 4.69 31.13 -12.98
C THR A 30 4.87 29.63 -12.79
N TRP A 31 4.42 29.12 -11.65
CA TRP A 31 4.61 27.72 -11.27
C TRP A 31 3.34 26.87 -11.29
N HIS A 32 2.15 27.44 -11.45
CA HIS A 32 0.90 26.66 -11.30
C HIS A 32 0.80 25.48 -12.28
N GLU A 33 1.30 25.61 -13.52
CA GLU A 33 1.35 24.51 -14.51
C GLU A 33 2.66 23.73 -14.48
N LEU A 34 3.70 24.28 -13.85
CA LEU A 34 5.04 23.70 -13.82
C LEU A 34 5.30 22.86 -12.57
N LEU A 35 4.58 23.11 -11.47
CA LEU A 35 4.86 22.48 -10.18
C LEU A 35 4.70 20.96 -10.23
N VAL A 36 3.57 20.46 -10.74
CA VAL A 36 3.31 19.02 -10.87
C VAL A 36 4.34 18.33 -11.78
N PRO A 37 4.56 18.78 -13.03
CA PRO A 37 5.56 18.13 -13.89
C PRO A 37 6.99 18.31 -13.39
N PHE A 38 7.32 19.41 -12.70
CA PHE A 38 8.60 19.58 -12.04
C PHE A 38 8.80 18.57 -10.91
N SER A 39 7.79 18.38 -10.08
CA SER A 39 7.84 17.46 -8.93
C SER A 39 8.02 16.01 -9.39
N TYR A 40 7.27 15.60 -10.42
CA TYR A 40 7.46 14.30 -11.06
C TYR A 40 8.87 14.13 -11.66
N TYR A 41 9.40 15.17 -12.29
CA TYR A 41 10.75 15.09 -12.87
C TYR A 41 11.82 15.06 -11.77
N ALA A 42 11.68 15.87 -10.74
CA ALA A 42 12.63 15.94 -9.62
C ALA A 42 12.71 14.61 -8.86
N SER A 43 11.64 13.83 -8.79
CA SER A 43 11.64 12.50 -8.17
C SER A 43 12.18 11.38 -9.05
N THR A 44 12.36 11.61 -10.35
CA THR A 44 12.72 10.55 -11.33
C THR A 44 14.12 10.70 -11.93
N VAL A 45 14.71 11.90 -11.91
CA VAL A 45 16.02 12.15 -12.54
C VAL A 45 17.20 11.77 -11.64
N ASP A 46 18.29 11.34 -12.28
CA ASP A 46 19.55 10.92 -11.64
C ASP A 46 20.59 12.06 -11.53
N PHE A 47 20.14 13.31 -11.68
CA PHE A 47 20.97 14.51 -11.60
C PHE A 47 20.34 15.59 -10.71
N PRO A 48 21.15 16.46 -10.08
CA PRO A 48 20.63 17.56 -9.28
C PRO A 48 19.71 18.50 -10.10
N LEU A 49 18.43 18.54 -9.73
CA LEU A 49 17.42 19.42 -10.32
C LEU A 49 16.84 20.35 -9.25
N GLU A 50 16.89 21.66 -9.49
CA GLU A 50 16.36 22.68 -8.59
C GLU A 50 15.33 23.58 -9.31
N GLY A 51 14.33 24.05 -8.57
CA GLY A 51 13.29 24.96 -9.06
C GLY A 51 13.36 26.31 -8.34
N TYR A 52 13.21 27.42 -9.06
CA TYR A 52 13.13 28.77 -8.50
C TYR A 52 11.95 29.55 -9.09
N SER A 53 11.17 30.19 -8.23
CA SER A 53 10.21 31.22 -8.60
C SER A 53 10.90 32.56 -8.66
N LEU A 54 10.77 33.26 -9.79
CA LEU A 54 11.36 34.58 -9.97
C LEU A 54 10.29 35.66 -9.81
N ASP A 55 10.56 36.61 -8.92
CA ASP A 55 9.79 37.85 -8.83
C ASP A 55 10.46 38.87 -9.74
N MET A 56 9.73 39.38 -10.74
CA MET A 56 10.27 40.31 -11.73
C MET A 56 9.85 41.75 -11.42
N ASP A 57 10.70 42.70 -11.78
CA ASP A 57 10.36 44.11 -11.80
C ASP A 57 9.37 44.39 -12.94
N THR A 58 8.78 45.59 -12.92
CA THR A 58 7.80 46.08 -13.89
C THR A 58 8.31 46.14 -15.33
N ASP A 59 9.63 46.05 -15.54
CA ASP A 59 10.27 45.95 -16.86
C ASP A 59 10.20 44.53 -17.46
N GLY A 60 9.83 43.51 -16.66
CA GLY A 60 9.76 42.11 -17.07
C GLY A 60 11.12 41.47 -17.37
N ILE A 61 12.23 42.13 -17.04
CA ILE A 61 13.60 41.68 -17.32
C ILE A 61 14.43 41.59 -16.04
N THR A 62 14.27 42.55 -15.13
CA THR A 62 15.04 42.62 -13.89
C THR A 62 14.41 41.67 -12.87
N VAL A 63 15.20 40.72 -12.37
CA VAL A 63 14.79 39.83 -11.27
C VAL A 63 14.95 40.61 -9.96
N LEU A 64 13.85 40.79 -9.23
CA LEU A 64 13.83 41.40 -7.90
C LEU A 64 14.19 40.39 -6.81
N ASP A 65 13.65 39.18 -6.92
CA ASP A 65 13.89 38.12 -5.95
C ASP A 65 13.76 36.73 -6.60
N ALA A 66 14.32 35.72 -5.93
CA ALA A 66 14.25 34.34 -6.36
C ALA A 66 14.06 33.40 -5.15
N HIS A 67 12.93 32.70 -5.13
CA HIS A 67 12.60 31.76 -4.06
C HIS A 67 12.67 30.34 -4.56
N ARG A 68 13.28 29.44 -3.78
CA ARG A 68 13.34 28.02 -4.13
C ARG A 68 11.94 27.41 -4.04
N ILE A 69 11.55 26.67 -5.08
CA ILE A 69 10.33 25.88 -5.10
C ILE A 69 10.61 24.49 -4.56
N GLU A 70 9.80 24.05 -3.61
CA GLU A 70 9.80 22.68 -3.15
C GLU A 70 8.95 21.83 -4.10
N ALA A 71 9.51 20.69 -4.50
CA ALA A 71 8.74 19.68 -5.22
C ALA A 71 7.63 19.15 -4.31
N LEU A 72 6.47 18.87 -4.90
CA LEU A 72 5.43 18.10 -4.25
C LEU A 72 5.97 16.72 -3.89
N SER A 73 5.59 16.22 -2.72
CA SER A 73 5.77 14.82 -2.36
C SER A 73 5.14 13.93 -3.43
N ALA A 74 5.70 12.72 -3.60
CA ALA A 74 5.06 11.73 -4.45
C ALA A 74 3.61 11.53 -3.99
N PRO A 75 2.65 11.35 -4.92
CA PRO A 75 1.28 11.07 -4.52
C PRO A 75 1.25 9.78 -3.69
N ASP A 76 0.62 9.85 -2.53
CA ASP A 76 0.49 8.70 -1.66
C ASP A 76 -0.41 7.65 -2.31
N GLU A 77 0.13 6.44 -2.49
CA GLU A 77 -0.66 5.33 -2.98
C GLU A 77 -1.67 4.89 -1.92
N ARG A 78 -2.95 4.84 -2.30
CA ARG A 78 -4.00 4.29 -1.43
C ARG A 78 -3.98 2.78 -1.54
N THR A 79 -3.51 2.12 -0.49
CA THR A 79 -3.67 0.68 -0.29
C THR A 79 -4.57 0.39 0.92
N LEU A 80 -4.90 -0.89 1.11
CA LEU A 80 -5.64 -1.39 2.27
C LEU A 80 -4.72 -1.59 3.46
N THR A 81 -5.28 -1.54 4.66
CA THR A 81 -4.53 -1.59 5.91
C THR A 81 -4.39 -3.03 6.42
N TRP A 82 -3.25 -3.35 7.03
CA TRP A 82 -3.04 -4.67 7.62
C TRP A 82 -4.00 -4.94 8.80
N HIS A 83 -4.21 -3.93 9.65
CA HIS A 83 -5.20 -4.03 10.73
C HIS A 83 -6.61 -4.03 10.15
N GLN A 84 -7.37 -5.08 10.47
CA GLN A 84 -8.74 -5.29 10.00
C GLN A 84 -9.66 -5.57 11.18
N ARG A 85 -10.98 -5.55 10.95
CA ARG A 85 -11.98 -5.99 11.92
C ARG A 85 -12.91 -7.04 11.34
N TRP A 86 -13.13 -8.09 12.12
CA TRP A 86 -14.13 -9.10 11.88
C TRP A 86 -15.40 -8.74 12.64
N ILE A 87 -16.48 -8.54 11.92
CA ILE A 87 -17.75 -8.10 12.48
C ILE A 87 -18.74 -9.26 12.32
N PRO A 88 -18.97 -10.08 13.37
CA PRO A 88 -19.91 -11.19 13.29
C PRO A 88 -21.34 -10.66 13.21
N LEU A 89 -22.13 -11.25 12.33
CA LEU A 89 -23.55 -10.93 12.14
C LEU A 89 -24.40 -12.13 12.56
N THR A 90 -25.52 -11.83 13.21
CA THR A 90 -26.56 -12.84 13.42
C THR A 90 -27.32 -13.05 12.11
N PRO A 91 -27.88 -14.26 11.86
CA PRO A 91 -28.51 -14.58 10.57
C PRO A 91 -29.69 -13.67 10.18
N ASP A 92 -30.29 -12.99 11.15
CA ASP A 92 -31.43 -12.09 11.04
C ASP A 92 -31.05 -10.61 10.88
N LYS A 93 -29.77 -10.26 11.08
CA LYS A 93 -29.32 -8.87 10.91
C LYS A 93 -29.20 -8.52 9.43
N ASP A 94 -29.72 -7.35 9.07
CA ASP A 94 -29.50 -6.78 7.74
C ASP A 94 -28.06 -6.27 7.61
N VAL A 95 -27.27 -6.97 6.80
CA VAL A 95 -25.87 -6.62 6.48
C VAL A 95 -25.75 -5.18 5.98
N ALA A 96 -26.70 -4.69 5.16
CA ALA A 96 -26.65 -3.34 4.62
C ALA A 96 -26.89 -2.27 5.71
N HIS A 97 -27.76 -2.57 6.68
CA HIS A 97 -27.99 -1.68 7.81
C HIS A 97 -26.74 -1.56 8.68
N VAL A 98 -26.10 -2.69 9.02
CA VAL A 98 -24.84 -2.68 9.79
C VAL A 98 -23.73 -1.95 9.03
N TRP A 99 -23.63 -2.15 7.72
CA TRP A 99 -22.67 -1.41 6.90
C TRP A 99 -22.90 0.10 6.95
N ASN A 100 -24.15 0.55 6.85
CA ASN A 100 -24.48 1.97 6.92
C ASN A 100 -24.13 2.59 8.28
N GLU A 101 -24.36 1.87 9.39
CA GLU A 101 -23.92 2.31 10.72
C GLU A 101 -22.41 2.50 10.78
N ILE A 102 -21.63 1.53 10.29
CA ILE A 102 -20.16 1.62 10.23
C ILE A 102 -19.73 2.83 9.38
N ARG A 103 -20.36 3.02 8.23
CA ARG A 103 -20.06 4.15 7.33
C ARG A 103 -20.33 5.49 7.99
N GLU A 104 -21.44 5.63 8.71
CA GLU A 104 -21.77 6.86 9.42
C GLU A 104 -20.76 7.18 10.53
N GLU A 105 -20.34 6.18 11.31
CA GLU A 105 -19.33 6.40 12.35
C GLU A 105 -17.94 6.70 11.77
N LEU A 106 -17.51 5.99 10.72
CA LEU A 106 -16.25 6.30 10.04
C LEU A 106 -16.24 7.70 9.41
N SER A 107 -17.36 8.13 8.84
CA SER A 107 -17.52 9.48 8.29
C SER A 107 -17.38 10.57 9.36
N LYS A 108 -17.92 10.35 10.57
CA LYS A 108 -17.73 11.27 11.73
C LYS A 108 -16.27 11.34 12.18
N LEU A 109 -15.52 10.25 12.01
CA LEU A 109 -14.07 10.18 12.24
C LEU A 109 -13.25 10.72 11.04
N GLY A 110 -13.91 11.24 10.00
CA GLY A 110 -13.27 11.75 8.79
C GLY A 110 -12.72 10.66 7.86
N ILE A 111 -12.98 9.38 8.12
CA ILE A 111 -12.45 8.25 7.35
C ILE A 111 -13.44 7.91 6.23
N PHE A 112 -12.99 8.06 4.99
CA PHE A 112 -13.85 7.92 3.80
C PHE A 112 -13.42 6.77 2.89
N ASP A 113 -12.14 6.39 2.91
CA ASP A 113 -11.59 5.33 2.07
C ASP A 113 -11.56 4.02 2.87
N PHE A 114 -12.49 3.10 2.62
CA PHE A 114 -12.53 1.78 3.27
C PHE A 114 -13.42 0.79 2.49
N VAL A 115 -13.26 -0.50 2.80
CA VAL A 115 -13.99 -1.59 2.17
C VAL A 115 -14.51 -2.59 3.20
N GLY A 116 -15.60 -3.26 2.85
CA GLY A 116 -16.22 -4.34 3.61
C GLY A 116 -16.38 -5.58 2.72
N LEU A 117 -15.83 -6.72 3.13
CA LEU A 117 -16.09 -8.00 2.48
C LEU A 117 -17.13 -8.78 3.28
N HIS A 118 -18.30 -9.03 2.68
CA HIS A 118 -19.29 -9.94 3.27
C HIS A 118 -18.84 -11.39 3.11
N LEU A 119 -18.90 -12.15 4.20
CA LEU A 119 -18.58 -13.57 4.22
C LEU A 119 -19.75 -14.38 4.79
N GLU A 120 -20.04 -15.50 4.14
CA GLU A 120 -21.06 -16.47 4.57
C GLU A 120 -20.41 -17.78 4.99
N GLY A 121 -20.71 -18.23 6.20
CA GLY A 121 -20.17 -19.44 6.80
C GLY A 121 -21.23 -20.51 7.03
N GLU A 122 -20.80 -21.66 7.55
CA GLU A 122 -21.72 -22.73 7.91
C GLU A 122 -22.78 -22.28 8.93
N ARG A 123 -23.96 -22.92 8.86
CA ARG A 123 -25.10 -22.65 9.76
C ARG A 123 -25.60 -21.20 9.68
N SER A 124 -25.57 -20.62 8.48
CA SER A 124 -26.03 -19.25 8.21
C SER A 124 -25.29 -18.17 9.01
N LYS A 125 -24.07 -18.47 9.46
CA LYS A 125 -23.20 -17.45 10.05
C LYS A 125 -22.83 -16.45 8.98
N GLN A 126 -22.84 -15.18 9.34
CA GLN A 126 -22.46 -14.09 8.46
C GLN A 126 -21.42 -13.21 9.15
N ALA A 127 -20.58 -12.55 8.37
CA ALA A 127 -19.66 -11.56 8.88
C ALA A 127 -19.31 -10.51 7.83
N ILE A 128 -18.86 -9.35 8.30
CA ILE A 128 -18.18 -8.36 7.47
C ILE A 128 -16.72 -8.30 7.92
N VAL A 129 -15.80 -8.37 6.96
CA VAL A 129 -14.40 -8.01 7.15
C VAL A 129 -14.25 -6.55 6.76
N LEU A 130 -14.05 -5.69 7.76
CA LEU A 130 -13.78 -4.27 7.54
C LEU A 130 -12.28 -4.05 7.41
N CYS A 131 -11.89 -3.35 6.36
CA CYS A 131 -10.52 -2.91 6.11
C CYS A 131 -10.52 -1.43 5.71
N LEU A 132 -9.65 -0.64 6.33
CA LEU A 132 -9.49 0.78 5.99
C LEU A 132 -8.54 0.92 4.81
N GLY A 133 -8.62 2.05 4.12
CA GLY A 133 -7.51 2.55 3.32
C GLY A 133 -6.46 3.21 4.20
N THR A 134 -5.19 3.21 3.77
CA THR A 134 -4.09 3.90 4.46
C THR A 134 -4.43 5.37 4.77
N ILE A 135 -4.24 5.77 6.03
CA ILE A 135 -4.51 7.12 6.54
C ILE A 135 -3.20 7.91 6.49
N GLN A 136 -3.09 8.75 5.46
CA GLN A 136 -1.85 9.51 5.17
C GLN A 136 -1.79 10.85 5.93
N ASP A 137 -2.91 11.29 6.49
CA ASP A 137 -2.99 12.54 7.23
C ASP A 137 -2.45 12.35 8.66
N THR A 138 -1.24 12.85 8.92
CA THR A 138 -0.58 12.72 10.24
C THR A 138 -1.36 13.42 11.35
N ASP A 139 -2.16 14.44 11.03
CA ASP A 139 -2.88 15.23 12.03
C ASP A 139 -4.04 14.42 12.65
N ARG A 140 -4.63 13.49 11.89
CA ARG A 140 -5.72 12.62 12.37
C ARG A 140 -5.30 11.70 13.50
N ARG A 141 -4.02 11.32 13.57
CA ARG A 141 -3.51 10.50 14.67
C ARG A 141 -3.78 11.20 16.01
N ALA A 142 -3.43 12.48 16.10
CA ALA A 142 -3.60 13.26 17.32
C ALA A 142 -5.07 13.35 17.73
N GLU A 143 -5.98 13.48 16.76
CA GLU A 143 -7.42 13.49 16.99
C GLU A 143 -7.92 12.16 17.56
N PHE A 144 -7.49 11.02 17.02
CA PHE A 144 -7.89 9.71 17.53
C PHE A 144 -7.35 9.44 18.93
N VAL A 145 -6.08 9.78 19.19
CA VAL A 145 -5.49 9.68 20.54
C VAL A 145 -6.27 10.52 21.52
N HIS A 146 -6.51 11.81 21.21
CA HIS A 146 -7.28 12.69 22.06
C HIS A 146 -8.68 12.16 22.33
N LEU A 147 -9.37 11.66 21.30
CA LEU A 147 -10.70 11.06 21.44
C LEU A 147 -10.68 9.88 22.43
N LEU A 148 -9.78 8.92 22.23
CA LEU A 148 -9.67 7.71 23.06
C LEU A 148 -9.28 8.02 24.51
N VAL A 149 -8.36 8.96 24.72
CA VAL A 149 -7.94 9.42 26.06
C VAL A 149 -9.07 10.19 26.74
N SER A 150 -9.76 11.10 26.03
CA SER A 150 -10.86 11.89 26.59
C SER A 150 -12.06 11.05 27.04
N GLN A 151 -12.21 9.85 26.47
CA GLN A 151 -13.22 8.87 26.84
C GLN A 151 -12.81 8.02 28.06
N GLY A 152 -11.60 8.20 28.58
CA GLY A 152 -11.07 7.49 29.74
C GLY A 152 -10.80 6.01 29.48
N LEU A 153 -10.57 5.63 28.22
CA LEU A 153 -10.38 4.24 27.82
C LEU A 153 -8.91 3.81 27.86
N PHE A 154 -8.00 4.75 27.59
CA PHE A 154 -6.56 4.53 27.47
C PHE A 154 -5.80 5.74 28.00
N ASP A 155 -4.59 5.51 28.51
CA ASP A 155 -3.65 6.59 28.74
C ASP A 155 -2.87 6.90 27.45
N GLU A 156 -2.34 8.11 27.32
CA GLU A 156 -1.61 8.51 26.10
C GLU A 156 -0.40 7.62 25.84
N ASP A 157 0.26 7.14 26.90
CA ASP A 157 1.40 6.23 26.81
C ASP A 157 1.03 4.88 26.17
N ASP A 158 -0.18 4.37 26.40
CA ASP A 158 -0.66 3.11 25.81
C ASP A 158 -0.82 3.19 24.29
N LEU A 159 -1.03 4.41 23.77
CA LEU A 159 -1.35 4.65 22.36
C LEU A 159 -0.15 5.08 21.52
N LYS A 160 1.03 5.29 22.14
CA LYS A 160 2.22 5.81 21.45
C LYS A 160 2.72 4.91 20.33
N GLU A 161 2.68 3.60 20.54
CA GLU A 161 3.22 2.60 19.61
C GLU A 161 2.18 2.12 18.58
N GLU A 162 0.90 2.42 18.79
CA GLU A 162 -0.18 1.96 17.92
C GLU A 162 -0.14 2.68 16.57
N ALA A 163 -0.38 1.96 15.47
CA ALA A 163 -0.49 2.59 14.15
C ALA A 163 -1.73 3.50 14.05
N THR A 164 -1.70 4.53 13.20
CA THR A 164 -2.83 5.48 13.04
C THR A 164 -4.13 4.77 12.66
N GLU A 165 -4.04 3.77 11.79
CA GLU A 165 -5.14 2.91 11.36
C GLU A 165 -5.72 2.08 12.51
N GLN A 166 -4.86 1.61 13.42
CA GLN A 166 -5.29 0.83 14.57
C GLN A 166 -6.02 1.72 15.58
N LEU A 167 -5.54 2.95 15.79
CA LEU A 167 -6.22 3.97 16.59
C LEU A 167 -7.60 4.32 16.00
N ALA A 168 -7.68 4.50 14.68
CA ALA A 168 -8.93 4.72 13.97
C ALA A 168 -9.94 3.58 14.19
N LEU A 169 -9.49 2.33 14.08
CA LEU A 169 -10.34 1.16 14.33
C LEU A 169 -10.73 1.01 15.81
N MET A 170 -9.88 1.43 16.75
CA MET A 170 -10.22 1.48 18.18
C MET A 170 -11.29 2.54 18.46
N ALA A 171 -11.13 3.74 17.87
CA ALA A 171 -12.12 4.80 17.95
C ALA A 171 -13.47 4.37 17.37
N LEU A 172 -13.46 3.71 16.21
CA LEU A 172 -14.67 3.13 15.61
C LEU A 172 -15.34 2.12 16.52
N SER A 173 -14.58 1.15 17.06
CA SER A 173 -15.12 0.13 17.97
C SER A 173 -15.82 0.74 19.18
N ASN A 174 -15.33 1.88 19.67
CA ASN A 174 -15.95 2.58 20.78
C ASN A 174 -17.17 3.40 20.36
N ALA A 175 -17.13 4.06 19.21
CA ALA A 175 -18.25 4.87 18.71
C ALA A 175 -19.47 4.00 18.35
N ALA A 176 -19.24 2.85 17.71
CA ALA A 176 -20.29 1.94 17.25
C ALA A 176 -20.67 0.89 18.30
N THR A 177 -21.19 1.32 19.46
CA THR A 177 -21.46 0.45 20.63
C THR A 177 -22.44 -0.71 20.37
N GLY A 178 -23.24 -0.65 19.30
CA GLY A 178 -24.18 -1.71 18.89
C GLY A 178 -23.56 -2.80 18.01
N ILE A 179 -22.28 -2.69 17.67
CA ILE A 179 -21.58 -3.57 16.75
C ILE A 179 -20.39 -4.21 17.46
N SER A 180 -20.24 -5.54 17.31
CA SER A 180 -19.09 -6.25 17.83
C SER A 180 -17.96 -6.21 16.80
N PHE A 181 -16.80 -5.70 17.21
CA PHE A 181 -15.59 -5.69 16.40
C PHE A 181 -14.55 -6.64 17.00
N ASN A 182 -14.24 -7.71 16.27
CA ASN A 182 -13.17 -8.63 16.65
C ASN A 182 -11.91 -8.32 15.85
N ILE A 183 -10.74 -8.52 16.45
CA ILE A 183 -9.46 -8.35 15.76
C ILE A 183 -9.40 -9.30 14.56
N CYS A 184 -8.95 -8.75 13.43
CA CYS A 184 -8.71 -9.48 12.20
C CYS A 184 -7.46 -8.96 11.51
N TYR A 185 -6.89 -9.82 10.67
CA TYR A 185 -5.66 -9.60 9.93
C TYR A 185 -5.65 -10.55 8.72
N PRO A 186 -4.82 -10.29 7.70
CA PRO A 186 -4.92 -10.96 6.41
C PRO A 186 -4.83 -12.49 6.46
N GLU A 187 -3.92 -13.04 7.27
CA GLU A 187 -3.74 -14.48 7.45
C GLU A 187 -4.99 -15.15 8.03
N LYS A 188 -5.71 -14.45 8.91
CA LYS A 188 -6.98 -14.95 9.46
C LYS A 188 -8.04 -15.03 8.38
N ILE A 189 -8.11 -14.05 7.47
CA ILE A 189 -9.06 -14.10 6.34
C ILE A 189 -8.69 -15.20 5.36
N ASN A 190 -7.40 -15.33 5.03
CA ASN A 190 -6.88 -16.40 4.21
C ASN A 190 -7.31 -17.77 4.79
N SER A 191 -7.04 -18.01 6.07
CA SER A 191 -7.47 -19.22 6.78
C SER A 191 -9.00 -19.42 6.73
N MET A 192 -9.80 -18.38 6.94
CA MET A 192 -11.26 -18.50 6.93
C MET A 192 -11.81 -18.89 5.56
N VAL A 193 -11.29 -18.31 4.49
CA VAL A 193 -11.72 -18.59 3.12
C VAL A 193 -11.22 -19.96 2.65
N PHE A 194 -9.93 -20.26 2.84
CA PHE A 194 -9.32 -21.48 2.31
C PHE A 194 -9.51 -22.71 3.20
N LEU A 195 -9.40 -22.57 4.53
CA LEU A 195 -9.46 -23.70 5.47
C LEU A 195 -10.87 -23.91 6.03
N HIS A 196 -11.56 -22.82 6.37
CA HIS A 196 -12.88 -22.88 7.01
C HIS A 196 -14.05 -22.70 6.03
N ARG A 197 -13.78 -22.70 4.72
CA ARG A 197 -14.78 -22.72 3.64
C ARG A 197 -15.83 -21.61 3.73
N TRP A 198 -15.45 -20.44 4.23
CA TRP A 198 -16.30 -19.26 4.15
C TRP A 198 -16.46 -18.85 2.68
N ILE A 199 -17.69 -18.58 2.27
CA ILE A 199 -18.05 -18.18 0.91
C ILE A 199 -17.97 -16.66 0.82
N LEU A 200 -17.33 -16.18 -0.25
CA LEU A 200 -17.26 -14.76 -0.56
C LEU A 200 -18.63 -14.26 -1.01
N GLY A 201 -19.15 -13.26 -0.29
CA GLY A 201 -20.35 -12.54 -0.65
C GLY A 201 -20.04 -11.30 -1.49
N ARG A 202 -20.80 -10.24 -1.25
CA ARG A 202 -20.61 -8.94 -1.91
C ARG A 202 -19.54 -8.09 -1.23
N TRP A 203 -18.96 -7.19 -2.02
CA TRP A 203 -18.15 -6.09 -1.53
C TRP A 203 -19.01 -4.86 -1.22
N PHE A 204 -18.65 -4.18 -0.14
CA PHE A 204 -19.03 -2.82 0.16
C PHE A 204 -17.79 -1.93 0.01
N ARG A 205 -17.94 -0.77 -0.62
CA ARG A 205 -16.82 0.08 -1.02
C ARG A 205 -17.17 1.53 -0.77
N GLU A 206 -16.25 2.29 -0.19
CA GLU A 206 -16.42 3.71 0.10
C GLU A 206 -15.17 4.48 -0.35
N GLY A 207 -15.35 5.76 -0.65
CA GLY A 207 -14.28 6.66 -1.11
C GLY A 207 -13.62 6.18 -2.40
N ILE A 208 -12.29 6.23 -2.44
CA ILE A 208 -11.50 5.91 -3.64
C ILE A 208 -11.75 4.49 -4.16
N PHE A 209 -12.05 3.53 -3.30
CA PHE A 209 -12.32 2.13 -3.69
C PHE A 209 -13.65 1.97 -4.42
N ASN A 210 -14.59 2.89 -4.20
CA ASN A 210 -15.83 2.98 -4.96
C ASN A 210 -15.64 3.84 -6.23
N ASP A 211 -15.02 5.01 -6.08
CA ASP A 211 -14.83 5.97 -7.18
C ASP A 211 -13.96 5.39 -8.31
N GLN A 212 -12.99 4.55 -7.95
CA GLN A 212 -12.09 3.87 -8.88
C GLN A 212 -12.36 2.36 -8.94
N ALA A 213 -13.63 1.94 -8.89
CA ALA A 213 -14.00 0.52 -8.92
C ALA A 213 -13.48 -0.26 -10.14
N GLY A 214 -13.18 0.41 -11.26
CA GLY A 214 -12.55 -0.20 -12.43
C GLY A 214 -11.07 -0.53 -12.26
N LEU A 215 -10.38 0.18 -11.36
CA LEU A 215 -9.01 -0.12 -10.95
C LEU A 215 -9.03 -1.16 -9.83
N PHE A 216 -9.79 -0.93 -8.76
CA PHE A 216 -9.90 -1.87 -7.63
C PHE A 216 -10.92 -2.97 -7.90
N GLN A 217 -10.54 -3.99 -8.65
CA GLN A 217 -11.42 -5.14 -8.96
C GLN A 217 -11.59 -6.05 -7.74
N ASP A 218 -12.67 -6.84 -7.69
CA ASP A 218 -12.97 -7.73 -6.54
C ASP A 218 -11.82 -8.69 -6.20
N GLN A 219 -11.13 -9.21 -7.23
CA GLN A 219 -9.99 -10.10 -7.02
C GLN A 219 -8.79 -9.37 -6.41
N GLU A 220 -8.53 -8.13 -6.85
CA GLU A 220 -7.43 -7.33 -6.32
C GLU A 220 -7.69 -6.93 -4.86
N LEU A 221 -8.92 -6.51 -4.54
CA LEU A 221 -9.32 -6.24 -3.15
C LEU A 221 -9.23 -7.49 -2.29
N LEU A 222 -9.58 -8.67 -2.82
CA LEU A 222 -9.44 -9.94 -2.11
C LEU A 222 -7.97 -10.25 -1.81
N ASP A 223 -7.10 -10.10 -2.80
CA ASP A 223 -5.66 -10.34 -2.65
C ASP A 223 -5.06 -9.38 -1.61
N MET A 224 -5.49 -8.11 -1.58
CA MET A 224 -5.12 -7.13 -0.57
C MET A 224 -5.61 -7.51 0.83
N VAL A 225 -6.89 -7.83 0.99
CA VAL A 225 -7.47 -8.23 2.28
C VAL A 225 -6.84 -9.51 2.83
N GLN A 226 -6.44 -10.44 1.97
CA GLN A 226 -5.76 -11.69 2.34
C GLN A 226 -4.24 -11.58 2.47
N GLY A 227 -3.67 -10.41 2.15
CA GLY A 227 -2.26 -10.11 2.37
C GLY A 227 -1.34 -10.57 1.23
N TRP A 228 -1.90 -11.12 0.15
CA TRP A 228 -1.13 -11.56 -1.01
C TRP A 228 -0.42 -10.39 -1.71
N SER A 229 -0.95 -9.17 -1.68
CA SER A 229 -0.35 -8.01 -2.36
C SER A 229 0.66 -7.20 -1.53
N GLY A 230 1.30 -7.81 -0.51
CA GLY A 230 2.38 -7.15 0.25
C GLY A 230 2.06 -6.80 1.70
N LEU A 231 0.87 -7.16 2.21
CA LEU A 231 0.51 -6.97 3.61
C LEU A 231 0.75 -8.25 4.46
N GLY A 232 0.87 -9.42 3.84
CA GLY A 232 1.07 -10.68 4.57
C GLY A 232 2.44 -10.81 5.22
N GLN A 233 2.48 -11.28 6.46
CA GLN A 233 3.71 -11.68 7.17
C GLN A 233 4.09 -13.13 6.89
N SER A 234 3.19 -13.89 6.27
CA SER A 234 3.41 -15.29 5.87
C SER A 234 3.11 -15.56 4.40
N THR A 235 2.59 -14.57 3.67
CA THR A 235 2.22 -14.73 2.27
C THR A 235 2.62 -13.50 1.45
N TYR A 236 3.04 -13.76 0.22
CA TYR A 236 3.28 -12.70 -0.76
C TYR A 236 3.07 -13.24 -2.17
N SER A 237 2.47 -12.46 -3.04
CA SER A 237 2.33 -12.74 -4.46
C SER A 237 2.50 -11.43 -5.22
N GLY A 238 3.54 -11.35 -6.04
CA GLY A 238 3.86 -10.11 -6.72
C GLY A 238 4.63 -10.33 -8.01
N ARG A 239 4.67 -9.29 -8.82
CA ARG A 239 5.48 -9.21 -10.03
C ARG A 239 6.15 -7.85 -10.07
N ALA A 240 7.45 -7.83 -10.34
CA ALA A 240 8.17 -6.60 -10.58
C ALA A 240 9.18 -6.75 -11.70
N ARG A 241 9.41 -5.64 -12.37
CA ARG A 241 10.46 -5.49 -13.36
C ARG A 241 11.62 -4.72 -12.71
N PRO A 242 12.85 -5.27 -12.67
CA PRO A 242 14.00 -4.60 -12.04
C PRO A 242 14.27 -3.18 -12.56
N GLN A 243 13.87 -2.87 -13.81
CA GLN A 243 14.04 -1.53 -14.38
C GLN A 243 13.12 -0.47 -13.77
N ASN A 244 12.03 -0.88 -13.11
CA ASN A 244 11.13 0.03 -12.41
C ASN A 244 11.50 0.01 -10.93
N SER A 245 12.44 0.87 -10.52
CA SER A 245 12.97 0.91 -9.16
C SER A 245 11.86 1.02 -8.11
N SER A 246 10.87 1.88 -8.31
CA SER A 246 9.76 2.04 -7.34
C SER A 246 8.92 0.77 -7.19
N GLN A 247 8.65 0.06 -8.28
CA GLN A 247 7.94 -1.23 -8.22
C GLN A 247 8.84 -2.34 -7.63
N TRP A 248 10.12 -2.31 -7.95
CA TRP A 248 11.12 -3.25 -7.46
C TRP A 248 11.29 -3.13 -5.93
N ASP A 249 11.43 -1.92 -5.41
CA ASP A 249 11.57 -1.66 -3.98
C ASP A 249 10.36 -2.17 -3.19
N LYS A 250 9.14 -1.93 -3.69
CA LYS A 250 7.90 -2.45 -3.07
C LYS A 250 7.83 -3.97 -3.12
N PHE A 251 8.30 -4.56 -4.22
CA PHE A 251 8.36 -6.00 -4.39
C PHE A 251 9.34 -6.66 -3.42
N GLU A 252 10.55 -6.11 -3.26
CA GLU A 252 11.50 -6.57 -2.25
C GLU A 252 10.94 -6.43 -0.83
N GLN A 253 10.32 -5.29 -0.52
CA GLN A 253 9.74 -5.06 0.81
C GLN A 253 8.64 -6.07 1.15
N GLY A 254 7.73 -6.35 0.21
CA GLY A 254 6.68 -7.35 0.40
C GLY A 254 7.23 -8.77 0.60
N ILE A 255 8.28 -9.13 -0.13
CA ILE A 255 9.00 -10.40 0.03
C ILE A 255 9.64 -10.49 1.42
N ARG A 256 10.37 -9.44 1.82
CA ARG A 256 11.03 -9.38 3.14
C ARG A 256 10.02 -9.45 4.27
N LEU A 257 8.87 -8.81 4.15
CA LEU A 257 7.80 -8.90 5.14
C LEU A 257 7.30 -10.34 5.32
N ALA A 258 7.04 -11.05 4.21
CA ALA A 258 6.59 -12.45 4.25
C ALA A 258 7.66 -13.45 4.73
N LEU A 259 8.94 -13.09 4.62
CA LEU A 259 10.08 -13.91 5.03
C LEU A 259 10.69 -13.49 6.37
N ALA A 260 10.27 -12.38 6.97
CA ALA A 260 10.81 -11.87 8.23
C ALA A 260 10.86 -12.92 9.37
N PRO A 261 9.87 -13.83 9.50
CA PRO A 261 9.94 -14.90 10.50
C PRO A 261 11.01 -15.99 10.21
N ASN A 262 11.56 -16.03 8.99
CA ASN A 262 12.51 -17.04 8.51
C ASN A 262 13.77 -16.37 7.92
N LEU A 263 14.61 -15.82 8.81
CA LEU A 263 15.85 -15.12 8.45
C LEU A 263 16.77 -15.90 7.48
N PRO A 264 17.00 -17.22 7.62
CA PRO A 264 17.81 -17.95 6.65
C PRO A 264 17.23 -17.93 5.22
N ALA A 265 15.91 -18.10 5.08
CA ALA A 265 15.25 -18.01 3.78
C ALA A 265 15.31 -16.59 3.22
N GLN A 266 15.10 -15.59 4.09
CA GLN A 266 15.22 -14.19 3.70
C GLN A 266 16.62 -13.88 3.13
N LEU A 267 17.70 -14.29 3.80
CA LEU A 267 19.07 -14.04 3.32
C LEU A 267 19.36 -14.66 1.95
N ILE A 268 18.86 -15.87 1.70
CA ILE A 268 19.02 -16.53 0.40
C ILE A 268 18.26 -15.77 -0.69
N VAL A 269 17.03 -15.36 -0.39
CA VAL A 269 16.17 -14.64 -1.32
C VAL A 269 16.69 -13.23 -1.59
N ASP A 270 17.17 -12.52 -0.57
CA ASP A 270 17.81 -11.20 -0.72
C ASP A 270 19.02 -11.29 -1.66
N GLY A 271 19.91 -12.27 -1.47
CA GLY A 271 21.05 -12.47 -2.37
C GLY A 271 20.64 -12.81 -3.81
N TRP A 272 19.55 -13.57 -3.99
CA TRP A 272 19.00 -13.85 -5.32
C TRP A 272 18.37 -12.61 -5.96
N LEU A 273 17.64 -11.79 -5.18
CA LEU A 273 17.06 -10.53 -5.65
C LEU A 273 18.15 -9.53 -6.03
N GLU A 274 19.24 -9.41 -5.26
CA GLU A 274 20.40 -8.57 -5.60
C GLU A 274 21.02 -8.99 -6.94
N GLU A 275 21.24 -10.30 -7.17
CA GLU A 275 21.78 -10.82 -8.44
C GLU A 275 20.90 -10.48 -9.67
N HIS A 276 19.58 -10.40 -9.47
CA HIS A 276 18.60 -10.13 -10.53
C HIS A 276 18.19 -8.66 -10.63
N GLY A 277 18.39 -7.87 -9.57
CA GLY A 277 18.16 -6.43 -9.53
C GLY A 277 19.15 -5.69 -10.44
N ASP A 278 20.39 -6.15 -10.48
CA ASP A 278 21.45 -5.60 -11.32
C ASP A 278 21.41 -6.10 -12.78
N ASN A 279 20.68 -7.19 -13.05
CA ASN A 279 20.64 -7.82 -14.38
C ASN A 279 19.53 -7.23 -15.27
N THR A 280 19.98 -6.47 -16.26
CA THR A 280 19.20 -5.71 -17.23
C THR A 280 18.26 -6.54 -18.11
N GLY A 281 16.95 -6.29 -17.99
CA GLY A 281 16.13 -5.84 -19.12
C GLY A 281 15.28 -6.85 -19.90
N LYS A 282 15.15 -8.12 -19.50
CA LYS A 282 14.50 -9.15 -20.36
C LYS A 282 13.41 -10.00 -19.72
N TYR A 283 13.17 -9.83 -18.43
CA TYR A 283 12.23 -10.67 -17.71
C TYR A 283 11.60 -9.90 -16.56
N ASP A 284 10.38 -10.29 -16.25
CA ASP A 284 9.73 -9.91 -15.01
C ASP A 284 10.00 -10.99 -13.97
N VAL A 285 10.21 -10.55 -12.74
CA VAL A 285 10.38 -11.43 -11.60
C VAL A 285 9.02 -11.61 -10.95
N VAL A 286 8.60 -12.86 -10.82
CA VAL A 286 7.35 -13.24 -10.16
C VAL A 286 7.71 -14.02 -8.91
N ALA A 287 7.21 -13.56 -7.76
CA ALA A 287 7.36 -14.25 -6.49
C ALA A 287 5.99 -14.67 -5.97
N GLN A 288 5.92 -15.92 -5.51
CA GLN A 288 4.80 -16.43 -4.73
C GLN A 288 5.38 -17.10 -3.48
N ILE A 289 5.23 -16.46 -2.34
CA ILE A 289 5.76 -16.90 -1.06
C ILE A 289 4.59 -17.36 -0.20
N TYR A 290 4.76 -18.55 0.37
CA TYR A 290 3.93 -19.06 1.44
C TYR A 290 4.86 -19.61 2.53
N ASN A 291 4.96 -18.87 3.62
CA ASN A 291 5.83 -19.11 4.77
C ASN A 291 4.98 -19.13 6.05
N PRO A 292 4.18 -20.19 6.28
CA PRO A 292 3.25 -20.25 7.41
C PRO A 292 3.94 -20.28 8.78
N SER A 293 5.28 -20.27 8.82
CA SER A 293 6.10 -20.33 10.04
C SER A 293 5.83 -21.54 10.95
N ASP A 294 4.96 -22.46 10.51
CA ASP A 294 4.54 -23.67 11.19
C ASP A 294 4.51 -24.83 10.18
N MET A 295 5.53 -25.69 10.28
CA MET A 295 5.72 -26.88 9.44
C MET A 295 4.57 -27.89 9.58
N LEU A 296 3.91 -27.98 10.75
CA LEU A 296 2.82 -28.94 10.97
C LEU A 296 1.58 -28.52 10.18
N ASN A 297 1.28 -27.22 10.10
CA ASN A 297 0.20 -26.72 9.25
C ASN A 297 0.47 -26.95 7.77
N SER A 298 1.72 -26.77 7.31
CA SER A 298 2.09 -27.09 5.91
C SER A 298 1.86 -28.56 5.56
N LEU A 299 2.19 -29.47 6.48
CA LEU A 299 2.04 -30.92 6.27
C LEU A 299 0.57 -31.35 6.31
N VAL A 300 -0.21 -30.87 7.28
CA VAL A 300 -1.62 -31.23 7.44
C VAL A 300 -2.46 -30.75 6.25
N HIS A 301 -2.14 -29.58 5.68
CA HIS A 301 -2.93 -28.99 4.60
C HIS A 301 -2.38 -29.24 3.20
N GLY A 302 -1.09 -29.52 3.07
CA GLY A 302 -0.47 -29.84 1.78
C GLY A 302 -0.79 -31.23 1.27
N LEU A 303 -1.18 -32.17 2.14
CA LEU A 303 -1.41 -33.57 1.78
C LEU A 303 -2.78 -33.84 1.15
N ASP A 304 -3.76 -32.94 1.29
CA ASP A 304 -5.18 -33.23 0.99
C ASP A 304 -5.82 -32.27 -0.03
N ASN A 305 -5.04 -31.44 -0.72
CA ASN A 305 -5.56 -30.40 -1.63
C ASN A 305 -4.80 -30.33 -2.97
N ASP A 306 -5.55 -30.20 -4.08
CA ASP A 306 -5.05 -29.86 -5.44
C ASP A 306 -4.34 -28.49 -5.52
N ASN A 307 -4.26 -27.75 -4.41
CA ASN A 307 -3.63 -26.43 -4.29
C ASN A 307 -2.24 -26.48 -3.62
N PHE A 308 -1.61 -27.65 -3.46
CA PHE A 308 -0.25 -27.76 -2.91
C PHE A 308 0.74 -26.80 -3.57
N ASP A 309 0.58 -26.58 -4.87
CA ASP A 309 1.37 -25.65 -5.66
C ASP A 309 1.35 -24.20 -5.16
N ARG A 310 0.33 -23.78 -4.41
CA ARG A 310 0.23 -22.43 -3.81
C ARG A 310 0.80 -22.37 -2.39
N LEU A 311 1.09 -23.53 -1.79
CA LEU A 311 1.52 -23.69 -0.40
C LEU A 311 3.04 -23.97 -0.27
N VAL A 312 3.78 -23.85 -1.38
CA VAL A 312 5.24 -23.96 -1.41
C VAL A 312 5.80 -22.63 -1.91
N PRO A 313 6.85 -22.06 -1.27
CA PRO A 313 7.52 -20.88 -1.79
C PRO A 313 8.03 -21.13 -3.21
N LYS A 314 7.70 -20.25 -4.14
CA LYS A 314 8.06 -20.32 -5.56
C LYS A 314 8.56 -18.97 -6.03
N PHE A 315 9.73 -18.98 -6.64
CA PHE A 315 10.26 -17.87 -7.41
C PHE A 315 10.28 -18.29 -8.88
N GLN A 316 9.75 -17.44 -9.74
CA GLN A 316 9.71 -17.69 -11.18
C GLN A 316 10.25 -16.48 -11.92
N LEU A 317 11.10 -16.74 -12.90
CA LEU A 317 11.53 -15.75 -13.87
C LEU A 317 10.63 -15.88 -15.10
N ALA A 318 9.82 -14.86 -15.34
CA ALA A 318 8.96 -14.79 -16.51
C ALA A 318 9.66 -13.94 -17.58
N PHE A 319 10.28 -14.62 -18.55
CA PHE A 319 10.89 -13.93 -19.70
C PHE A 319 9.79 -13.38 -20.61
N ASP A 320 9.97 -12.15 -21.11
CA ASP A 320 9.12 -11.64 -22.18
C ASP A 320 9.31 -12.55 -23.40
N GLY A 321 8.25 -13.28 -23.76
CA GLY A 321 8.25 -14.14 -24.93
C GLY A 321 8.46 -13.31 -26.19
N SER A 322 9.63 -13.44 -26.81
CA SER A 322 9.79 -13.15 -28.23
C SER A 322 8.97 -14.16 -29.02
N SER A 323 7.78 -13.77 -29.44
CA SER A 323 7.12 -14.33 -30.63
C SER A 323 7.71 -13.73 -31.90
#